data_AF-A0A2W4M8U0-F1
#
_entry.id   AF-A0A2W4M8U0-F1
#
_cell.length_a   1.000
_cell.length_b   1.000
_cell.length_c   1.000
_cell.angle_alpha   90.00
_cell.angle_beta   90.00
_cell.angle_gamma   90.00
#
_symmetry.space_group_name_H-M   'P 1'
#
loop_
_entity.id
_entity.type
_entity.pdbx_description
1 polymer ?
#
loop_
_entity_poly.entity_id
_entity_poly.type
_entity_poly.pdbx_seq_one_letter_code
_entity_poly.pdbx_strand_id
1 'polypeptide(L)'
;MTSNWTETWPRWSDKPSGIIVRIVGALSGLTLGGILVFLAYFGATFKKTVPDWNAENLAILGAGVTVAVAWAGWALRPSRLTLAIAGVATLVPLVVGAIV
;
A
#
# COMPACT_ATOMS: atom_id res chain seq x y z
N MET A 1 12.50 23.40 -16.09
CA MET A 1 11.96 22.06 -16.41
C MET A 1 10.84 21.77 -15.43
N THR A 2 9.58 21.99 -15.80
CA THR A 2 8.43 21.60 -14.96
C THR A 2 8.32 20.09 -15.01
N SER A 3 8.62 19.42 -13.91
CA SER A 3 8.63 17.97 -13.87
C SER A 3 7.19 17.41 -13.93
N ASN A 4 6.85 16.67 -14.99
CA ASN A 4 5.53 16.07 -15.28
C ASN A 4 5.14 14.92 -14.31
N TRP A 5 5.29 15.10 -13.00
CA TRP A 5 4.99 14.05 -12.00
C TRP A 5 3.49 13.80 -11.83
N THR A 6 2.68 14.83 -12.05
CA THR A 6 1.23 14.83 -11.86
C THR A 6 0.46 14.51 -13.15
N GLU A 7 1.15 14.49 -14.30
CA GLU A 7 0.54 14.13 -15.57
C GLU A 7 0.17 12.64 -15.55
N THR A 8 -1.00 12.30 -16.09
CA THR A 8 -1.47 10.93 -16.19
C THR A 8 -0.45 10.12 -16.99
N TRP A 9 0.21 9.21 -16.31
CA TRP A 9 1.34 8.44 -16.82
C TRP A 9 1.18 6.99 -16.36
N PRO A 10 1.29 6.01 -17.27
CA PRO A 10 1.82 6.12 -18.64
C PRO A 10 0.74 6.11 -19.73
N ARG A 11 1.03 6.53 -20.98
CA ARG A 11 0.07 6.47 -22.12
C ARG A 11 -0.54 5.09 -22.41
N TRP A 12 0.05 4.02 -21.86
CA TRP A 12 -0.53 2.68 -21.94
C TRP A 12 -1.70 2.50 -20.98
N SER A 13 -1.86 3.35 -19.94
CA SER A 13 -2.89 3.26 -18.89
C SER A 13 -4.32 3.33 -19.43
N ASP A 14 -4.47 3.94 -20.60
CA ASP A 14 -5.76 4.19 -21.25
C ASP A 14 -6.11 3.09 -22.25
N LYS A 15 -5.17 2.16 -22.51
CA LYS A 15 -5.41 0.96 -23.32
C LYS A 15 -6.00 -0.15 -22.44
N PRO A 16 -6.72 -1.14 -23.02
CA PRO A 16 -7.23 -2.28 -22.27
C PRO A 16 -6.15 -3.02 -21.46
N SER A 17 -4.95 -3.17 -22.04
CA SER A 17 -3.80 -3.76 -21.35
C SER A 17 -3.35 -2.94 -20.13
N GLY A 18 -3.50 -1.61 -20.17
CA GLY A 18 -3.19 -0.76 -19.04
C GLY A 18 -4.19 -0.79 -17.91
N ILE A 19 -5.47 -0.94 -18.25
CA ILE A 19 -6.53 -1.16 -17.25
C ILE A 19 -6.24 -2.45 -16.48
N ILE A 20 -5.87 -3.53 -17.18
CA ILE A 20 -5.50 -4.81 -16.54
C ILE A 20 -4.33 -4.62 -15.57
N VAL A 21 -3.26 -3.94 -15.98
CA VAL A 21 -2.10 -3.69 -15.10
C VAL A 21 -2.48 -2.87 -13.87
N ARG A 22 -3.38 -1.88 -14.02
CA ARG A 22 -3.88 -1.07 -12.90
C ARG A 22 -4.71 -1.90 -11.92
N ILE A 23 -5.59 -2.75 -12.43
CA ILE A 23 -6.40 -3.66 -11.60
C ILE A 23 -5.50 -4.65 -10.87
N VAL A 24 -4.55 -5.27 -11.56
CA VAL A 24 -3.60 -6.21 -10.94
C VAL A 24 -2.79 -5.50 -9.86
N GLY A 25 -2.22 -4.32 -10.15
CA GLY A 25 -1.48 -3.56 -9.14
C GLY A 25 -2.34 -3.13 -7.95
N ALA A 26 -3.60 -2.73 -8.17
CA ALA A 26 -4.54 -2.41 -7.10
C ALA A 26 -4.81 -3.64 -6.22
N LEU A 27 -5.08 -4.79 -6.83
CA LEU A 27 -5.34 -6.04 -6.12
C LEU A 27 -4.11 -6.49 -5.34
N SER A 28 -2.91 -6.43 -5.93
CA SER A 28 -1.66 -6.73 -5.23
C SER A 28 -1.45 -5.82 -4.02
N GLY A 29 -1.68 -4.52 -4.18
CA GLY A 29 -1.59 -3.57 -3.07
C GLY A 29 -2.63 -3.81 -1.97
N LEU A 30 -3.87 -4.17 -2.34
CA LEU A 30 -4.93 -4.58 -1.42
C LEU A 30 -4.57 -5.86 -0.67
N THR A 31 -4.01 -6.86 -1.35
CA THR A 31 -3.57 -8.12 -0.74
C THR A 31 -2.43 -7.87 0.24
N LEU A 32 -1.40 -7.11 -0.16
CA LEU A 32 -0.29 -6.76 0.72
C LEU A 32 -0.77 -5.97 1.95
N GLY A 33 -1.60 -4.95 1.74
CA GLY A 33 -2.19 -4.18 2.83
C GLY A 33 -3.05 -5.02 3.76
N GLY A 34 -3.87 -5.91 3.19
CA GLY A 34 -4.71 -6.85 3.93
C GLY A 34 -3.91 -7.85 4.76
N ILE A 35 -2.79 -8.37 4.24
CA ILE A 35 -1.88 -9.24 5.00
C ILE A 35 -1.31 -8.50 6.20
N LEU A 36 -0.86 -7.24 6.03
CA LEU A 36 -0.35 -6.43 7.15
C LEU A 36 -1.42 -6.18 8.22
N VAL A 37 -2.64 -5.81 7.82
CA VAL A 37 -3.77 -5.64 8.75
C VAL A 37 -4.10 -6.94 9.46
N PHE A 38 -4.09 -8.07 8.74
CA PHE A 38 -4.33 -9.39 9.33
C PHE A 38 -3.25 -9.75 10.35
N LEU A 39 -1.98 -9.49 10.06
CA LEU A 39 -0.87 -9.73 10.99
C LEU A 39 -1.00 -8.87 12.25
N ALA A 40 -1.33 -7.59 12.12
CA ALA A 40 -1.59 -6.70 13.26
C ALA A 40 -2.74 -7.21 14.13
N TYR A 41 -3.86 -7.58 13.49
CA TYR A 41 -5.02 -8.14 14.18
C TYR A 41 -4.68 -9.46 14.88
N PHE A 42 -3.93 -10.34 14.21
CA PHE A 42 -3.50 -11.61 14.79
C PHE A 42 -2.57 -11.41 15.98
N GLY A 43 -1.59 -10.51 15.86
CA GLY A 43 -0.66 -10.15 16.92
C GLY A 43 -1.30 -9.44 18.12
N ALA A 44 -2.41 -8.72 17.89
CA ALA A 44 -3.22 -8.14 18.95
C ALA A 44 -4.13 -9.18 19.63
N THR A 45 -4.74 -10.09 18.86
CA THR A 45 -5.85 -10.93 19.31
C THR A 45 -5.42 -12.29 19.89
N PHE A 46 -4.32 -12.88 19.41
CA PHE A 46 -3.89 -14.23 19.81
C PHE A 46 -2.76 -14.25 20.85
N LYS A 47 -2.45 -13.11 21.49
CA LYS A 47 -1.63 -13.14 22.72
C LYS A 47 -2.49 -13.73 23.85
N LYS A 48 -1.87 -14.49 24.78
CA LYS A 48 -2.55 -15.21 25.89
C LYS A 48 -3.32 -14.32 26.89
N THR A 49 -3.42 -13.02 26.63
CA THR A 49 -4.07 -11.99 27.43
C THR A 49 -4.96 -11.14 26.52
N VAL A 50 -5.98 -10.50 27.11
CA VAL A 50 -6.93 -9.56 26.46
C VAL A 50 -6.25 -8.75 25.34
N PRO A 51 -6.90 -8.54 24.17
CA PRO A 51 -6.27 -7.94 23.01
C PRO A 51 -5.54 -6.64 23.34
N ASP A 52 -4.21 -6.69 23.28
CA ASP A 52 -3.34 -5.57 23.59
C ASP A 52 -2.97 -4.87 22.28
N TRP A 53 -3.76 -3.85 21.95
CA TRP A 53 -3.50 -2.93 20.86
C TRP A 53 -2.34 -1.99 21.22
N ASN A 54 -1.15 -2.57 21.29
CA ASN A 54 0.08 -1.82 21.49
C ASN A 54 0.38 -0.94 20.26
N ALA A 55 1.26 0.05 20.45
CA ALA A 55 1.62 1.01 19.40
C ALA A 55 2.14 0.35 18.13
N GLU A 56 2.80 -0.81 18.26
CA GLU A 56 3.33 -1.61 17.16
C GLU A 56 2.21 -2.20 16.28
N ASN A 57 1.21 -2.87 16.88
CA ASN A 57 0.08 -3.43 16.15
C ASN A 57 -0.74 -2.33 15.44
N LEU A 58 -0.91 -1.17 16.08
CA LEU A 58 -1.56 -0.02 15.45
C LEU A 58 -0.74 0.54 14.28
N ALA A 59 0.59 0.57 14.39
CA ALA A 59 1.47 1.00 13.31
C ALA A 59 1.41 0.04 12.11
N ILE A 60 1.40 -1.28 12.34
CA ILE A 60 1.28 -2.29 11.29
C ILE A 60 -0.09 -2.20 10.61
N LEU A 61 -1.16 -2.01 11.38
CA LEU A 61 -2.51 -1.82 10.83
C LEU A 61 -2.58 -0.55 9.96
N GLY A 62 -2.05 0.57 10.47
CA GLY A 62 -1.98 1.84 9.72
C GLY A 62 -1.15 1.72 8.45
N ALA A 63 -0.03 1.00 8.50
CA ALA A 63 0.79 0.69 7.33
C ALA A 63 0.02 -0.13 6.29
N GLY A 64 -0.69 -1.18 6.71
CA GLY A 64 -1.50 -2.00 5.82
C GLY A 64 -2.60 -1.22 5.11
N VAL A 65 -3.32 -0.37 5.84
CA VAL A 65 -4.33 0.54 5.25
C VAL A 65 -3.68 1.53 4.27
N THR A 66 -2.53 2.11 4.64
CA THR A 66 -1.81 3.07 3.79
C THR A 66 -1.36 2.45 2.47
N VAL A 67 -0.82 1.23 2.51
CA VAL A 67 -0.43 0.47 1.31
C VAL A 67 -1.64 0.24 0.41
N ALA A 68 -2.75 -0.26 0.96
CA ALA A 68 -3.96 -0.54 0.19
C ALA A 68 -4.52 0.72 -0.48
N VAL A 69 -4.61 1.83 0.26
CA VAL A 69 -5.12 3.12 -0.26
C VAL A 69 -4.18 3.71 -1.31
N ALA A 70 -2.86 3.62 -1.12
CA ALA A 70 -1.90 4.19 -2.07
C ALA A 70 -1.94 3.45 -3.42
N TRP A 71 -2.05 2.12 -3.42
CA TRP A 71 -2.20 1.32 -4.64
C TRP A 71 -3.55 1.51 -5.31
N ALA A 72 -4.65 1.64 -4.54
CA ALA A 72 -5.95 2.02 -5.09
C ALA A 72 -5.91 3.42 -5.72
N GLY A 73 -5.26 4.38 -5.06
CA GLY A 73 -5.06 5.74 -5.56
C GLY A 73 -4.25 5.79 -6.86
N TRP A 74 -3.18 5.01 -6.96
CA TRP A 74 -2.43 4.84 -8.21
C TRP A 74 -3.30 4.20 -9.30
N ALA A 75 -4.08 3.17 -8.98
CA ALA A 75 -4.93 2.53 -9.95
C ALA A 75 -6.04 3.45 -10.46
N LEU A 76 -6.57 4.36 -9.64
CA LEU A 76 -7.56 5.37 -10.06
C LEU A 76 -6.94 6.49 -10.87
N ARG A 77 -5.81 7.03 -10.42
CA ARG A 77 -5.03 8.07 -11.11
C ARG A 77 -3.59 7.61 -11.30
N PRO A 78 -3.28 6.89 -12.39
CA PRO A 78 -1.92 6.44 -12.66
C PRO A 78 -1.08 7.65 -13.07
N SER A 79 -0.13 8.00 -12.22
CA SER A 79 0.85 9.05 -12.45
C SER A 79 2.17 8.60 -11.83
N ARG A 80 3.27 9.25 -12.22
CA ARG A 80 4.58 8.96 -11.61
C ARG A 80 4.57 9.27 -10.12
N LEU A 81 3.85 10.32 -9.71
CA LEU A 81 3.68 10.69 -8.32
C LEU A 81 2.93 9.61 -7.54
N THR A 82 1.77 9.18 -8.01
CA THR A 82 0.96 8.16 -7.31
C THR A 82 1.66 6.80 -7.27
N LEU A 83 2.45 6.46 -8.30
CA LEU A 83 3.29 5.26 -8.29
C LEU A 83 4.41 5.37 -7.26
N ALA A 84 5.09 6.52 -7.20
CA ALA A 84 6.12 6.78 -6.21
C ALA A 84 5.56 6.72 -4.78
N ILE A 85 4.39 7.31 -4.55
CA ILE A 85 3.68 7.24 -3.26
C ILE A 85 3.34 5.79 -2.91
N ALA A 86 2.79 5.00 -3.85
CA ALA A 86 2.49 3.59 -3.62
C ALA A 86 3.74 2.75 -3.33
N GLY A 87 4.83 3.00 -4.05
CA GLY A 87 6.13 2.39 -3.82
C GLY A 87 6.69 2.72 -2.43
N VAL A 88 6.73 4.01 -2.06
CA VAL A 88 7.19 4.47 -0.75
C VAL A 88 6.31 3.92 0.37
N ALA A 89 4.99 3.94 0.22
CA ALA A 89 4.05 3.38 1.19
C ALA A 89 4.29 1.88 1.44
N THR A 90 4.78 1.16 0.44
CA THR A 90 5.12 -0.27 0.56
C THR A 90 6.50 -0.47 1.19
N LEU A 91 7.49 0.37 0.84
CA LEU A 91 8.87 0.23 1.30
C LEU A 91 9.09 0.73 2.73
N VAL A 92 8.43 1.81 3.15
CA VAL A 92 8.62 2.39 4.50
C VAL A 92 8.31 1.37 5.61
N PRO A 93 7.18 0.64 5.59
CA PRO A 93 6.91 -0.40 6.58
C PRO A 93 7.92 -1.56 6.54
N LEU A 94 8.42 -1.94 5.36
CA LEU A 94 9.39 -3.01 5.21
C LEU A 94 10.78 -2.62 5.74
N VAL A 95 11.22 -1.38 5.48
CA VAL A 95 12.51 -0.87 5.96
C VAL A 95 12.46 -0.63 7.46
N VAL A 96 11.39 -0.01 7.98
CA VAL A 96 11.24 0.23 9.41
C VAL A 96 11.05 -1.08 10.18
N GLY A 97 10.30 -2.04 9.64
CA GLY A 97 10.11 -3.35 10.25
C GLY A 97 11.32 -4.30 10.16
N ALA A 98 12.25 -4.07 9.23
CA ALA A 98 13.50 -4.85 9.11
C ALA A 98 14.67 -4.27 9.91
N ILE A 99 14.55 -3.03 10.39
CA ILE A 99 15.58 -2.33 11.19
C ILE A 99 15.37 -2.55 12.71
N VAL A 100 14.23 -3.11 13.13
CA VAL A 100 13.89 -3.39 14.54
C VAL A 100 14.18 -4.85 14.88
#